data_AF-A0A2V9FDA3-F1
#
_entry.id   AF-A0A2V9FDA3-F1
#
_cell.length_a   1.000
_cell.length_b   1.000
_cell.length_c   1.000
_cell.angle_alpha   90.00
_cell.angle_beta   90.00
_cell.angle_gamma   90.00
#
_symmetry.space_group_name_H-M   'P 1'
#
loop_
_entity.id
_entity.type
_entity.pdbx_description
1 polymer ?
#
loop_
_entity_poly.entity_id
_entity_poly.type
_entity_poly.pdbx_seq_one_letter_code
_entity_poly.pdbx_strand_id
1 'polypeptide(L)'
;METSCQTTGCKNDTPPALAEQRLCVLHFTLTLESSCSVMRRETALGNAPQERQREIMKFITEHGERLARVATSGLHLTDDLKARILSTFLTLMNLRENLDRSNMRSSFGRSGHTR
;
A
#
# COMPACT_ATOMS: atom_id res chain seq x y z
N MET A 1 26.97 1.96 0.82
CA MET A 1 26.70 2.78 2.01
C MET A 1 25.38 2.31 2.58
N GLU A 2 25.42 1.66 3.74
CA GLU A 2 24.21 1.31 4.49
C GLU A 2 23.66 2.62 5.05
N THR A 3 22.42 2.95 4.68
CA THR A 3 21.75 4.15 5.17
C THR A 3 20.82 3.72 6.30
N SER A 4 20.93 4.35 7.47
CA SER A 4 20.04 4.03 8.58
C SER A 4 18.60 4.39 8.24
N CYS A 5 17.65 3.68 8.84
CA CYS A 5 16.24 4.05 8.75
C CYS A 5 16.01 5.45 9.35
N GLN A 6 15.29 6.31 8.64
CA GLN A 6 15.03 7.69 9.06
C GLN A 6 14.05 7.81 10.24
N THR A 7 13.42 6.72 10.68
CA THR A 7 12.48 6.76 11.80
C THR A 7 13.24 6.98 13.11
N THR A 8 12.86 8.02 13.85
CA THR A 8 13.52 8.40 15.11
C THR A 8 13.60 7.21 16.07
N GLY A 9 14.81 6.90 16.55
CA GLY A 9 15.06 5.80 17.47
C GLY A 9 15.17 4.41 16.82
N CYS A 10 14.96 4.28 15.50
CA CYS A 10 15.20 3.04 14.78
C CYS A 10 16.70 2.82 14.56
N LYS A 11 17.17 1.60 14.83
CA LYS A 11 18.56 1.19 14.62
C LYS A 11 18.75 0.26 13.41
N ASN A 12 17.67 0.00 12.67
CA ASN A 12 17.72 -0.90 11.52
C ASN A 12 18.17 -0.14 10.27
N ASP A 13 18.83 -0.85 9.37
CA ASP A 13 19.24 -0.30 8.10
C ASP A 13 18.12 -0.26 7.07
N THR A 14 18.25 0.70 6.15
CA THR A 14 17.44 0.81 4.95
C THR A 14 18.05 -0.11 3.89
N PRO A 15 17.35 -1.17 3.45
CA PRO A 15 17.85 -2.02 2.38
C PRO A 15 17.90 -1.24 1.06
N PRO A 16 18.76 -1.63 0.10
CA PRO A 16 18.86 -0.97 -1.21
C PRO A 16 17.52 -0.83 -1.94
N ALA A 17 16.64 -1.84 -1.81
CA ALA A 17 15.29 -1.82 -2.39
C ALA A 17 14.38 -0.70 -1.83
N LEU A 18 14.73 -0.11 -0.69
CA LEU A 18 13.99 0.98 -0.03
C LEU A 18 14.84 2.25 0.14
N ALA A 19 15.96 2.37 -0.58
CA ALA A 19 16.87 3.51 -0.47
C ALA A 19 16.16 4.86 -0.70
N GLU A 20 15.22 4.91 -1.64
CA GLU A 20 14.40 6.10 -1.90
C GLU A 20 13.49 6.45 -0.72
N GLN A 21 12.94 5.44 -0.03
CA GLN A 21 12.04 5.62 1.10
C GLN A 21 12.80 5.97 2.39
N ARG A 22 14.09 5.61 2.47
CA ARG A 22 14.92 5.77 3.69
C ARG A 22 14.31 5.06 4.91
N LEU A 23 13.64 3.94 4.67
CA LEU A 23 12.96 3.14 5.70
C LEU A 23 13.49 1.70 5.72
N CYS A 24 13.63 1.14 6.92
CA CYS A 24 13.78 -0.31 7.06
C CYS A 24 12.47 -1.02 6.69
N VAL A 25 12.55 -2.32 6.42
CA VAL A 25 11.39 -3.14 5.98
C VAL A 25 10.20 -3.03 6.94
N LEU A 26 10.45 -3.02 8.25
CA LEU A 26 9.40 -2.90 9.28
C LEU A 26 8.69 -1.55 9.19
N HIS A 27 9.42 -0.43 9.16
CA HIS A 27 8.78 0.89 9.11
C HIS A 27 8.13 1.17 7.75
N PHE A 28 8.69 0.63 6.66
CA PHE A 28 8.06 0.68 5.35
C PHE A 28 6.70 -0.01 5.36
N THR A 29 6.63 -1.26 5.84
CA THR A 29 5.37 -2.03 5.89
C THR A 29 4.33 -1.38 6.81
N LEU A 30 4.74 -0.87 7.99
CA LEU A 30 3.84 -0.13 8.89
C LEU A 30 3.28 1.15 8.26
N THR A 31 4.14 1.93 7.59
CA THR A 31 3.72 3.16 6.90
C THR A 31 2.75 2.86 5.77
N LEU A 32 3.01 1.77 5.02
CA LEU A 32 2.16 1.32 3.94
C LEU A 32 0.78 0.85 4.45
N GLU A 33 0.75 0.02 5.50
CA GLU A 33 -0.49 -0.44 6.14
C GLU A 33 -1.34 0.72 6.68
N SER A 34 -0.70 1.71 7.31
CA SER A 34 -1.36 2.93 7.78
C SER A 34 -1.99 3.72 6.62
N SER A 35 -1.24 3.92 5.55
CA SER A 35 -1.71 4.62 4.34
C SER A 35 -2.90 3.89 3.71
N CYS A 36 -2.83 2.56 3.58
CA CYS A 36 -3.94 1.75 3.10
C CYS A 36 -5.18 1.87 3.99
N SER A 37 -5.01 1.94 5.31
CA SER A 37 -6.11 2.13 6.27
C SER A 37 -6.81 3.47 6.06
N VAL A 38 -6.06 4.55 5.81
CA VAL A 38 -6.60 5.88 5.48
C VAL A 38 -7.37 5.83 4.16
N MET A 39 -6.75 5.36 3.07
CA MET A 39 -7.40 5.30 1.76
C MET A 39 -8.64 4.42 1.75
N ARG A 40 -8.64 3.30 2.48
CA ARG A 40 -9.83 2.44 2.62
C ARG A 40 -11.00 3.19 3.26
N ARG A 41 -10.73 4.07 4.24
CA ARG A 41 -11.79 4.90 4.85
C ARG A 41 -12.31 5.94 3.86
N GLU A 42 -11.44 6.53 3.06
CA GLU A 42 -11.82 7.49 2.01
C GLU A 42 -12.74 6.84 0.97
N THR A 43 -12.43 5.62 0.53
CA THR A 43 -13.19 4.91 -0.51
C THR A 43 -14.47 4.25 0.01
N ALA A 44 -14.55 3.92 1.30
CA ALA A 44 -15.71 3.24 1.89
C ALA A 44 -17.05 3.98 1.68
N LEU A 45 -17.02 5.32 1.60
CA LEU A 45 -18.20 6.15 1.36
C LEU A 45 -18.65 6.19 -0.11
N GLY A 46 -17.86 5.62 -1.04
CA GLY A 46 -18.22 5.49 -2.45
C GLY A 46 -18.27 6.80 -3.24
N ASN A 47 -17.81 7.90 -2.65
CA ASN A 47 -17.86 9.26 -3.22
C ASN A 47 -16.48 9.80 -3.62
N ALA A 48 -15.42 9.00 -3.53
CA ALA A 48 -14.09 9.39 -3.98
C ALA A 48 -14.12 9.76 -5.48
N PRO A 49 -13.66 10.98 -5.87
CA PRO A 49 -13.61 11.40 -7.27
C PRO A 49 -12.76 10.45 -8.13
N GLN A 50 -13.06 10.33 -9.43
CA GLN A 50 -12.31 9.44 -10.34
C GLN A 50 -10.79 9.72 -10.34
N GLU A 51 -10.40 10.98 -10.20
CA GLU A 51 -8.99 11.36 -10.06
C GLU A 51 -8.35 10.72 -8.82
N ARG A 52 -9.04 10.80 -7.67
CA ARG A 52 -8.58 10.17 -6.42
C ARG A 52 -8.52 8.65 -6.55
N GLN A 53 -9.49 8.03 -7.22
CA GLN A 53 -9.47 6.59 -7.48
C GLN A 53 -8.23 6.18 -8.31
N ARG A 54 -7.88 6.96 -9.33
CA ARG A 54 -6.68 6.75 -10.15
C ARG A 54 -5.40 6.90 -9.32
N GLU A 55 -5.33 7.88 -8.42
CA GLU A 55 -4.21 8.04 -7.48
C GLU A 55 -4.07 6.82 -6.57
N ILE A 56 -5.18 6.30 -6.02
CA ILE A 56 -5.16 5.11 -5.16
C ILE A 56 -4.69 3.89 -5.96
N MET A 57 -5.15 3.70 -7.20
CA MET A 57 -4.65 2.60 -8.06
C MET A 57 -3.16 2.72 -8.36
N LYS A 58 -2.68 3.93 -8.64
CA LYS A 58 -1.25 4.20 -8.83
C LYS A 58 -0.47 3.86 -7.56
N PHE A 59 -0.94 4.32 -6.41
CA PHE A 59 -0.35 4.00 -5.10
C PHE A 59 -0.23 2.49 -4.88
N ILE A 60 -1.32 1.73 -5.12
CA ILE A 60 -1.34 0.27 -4.94
C ILE A 60 -0.29 -0.39 -5.83
N THR A 61 -0.21 0.02 -7.09
CA THR A 61 0.70 -0.57 -8.07
C THR A 61 2.16 -0.30 -7.70
N GLU A 62 2.51 0.96 -7.44
CA GLU A 62 3.88 1.35 -7.10
C GLU A 62 4.37 0.70 -5.81
N HIS A 63 3.52 0.67 -4.78
CA HIS A 63 3.90 0.08 -3.50
C HIS A 63 3.88 -1.45 -3.53
N GLY A 64 3.00 -2.06 -4.33
CA GLY A 64 3.01 -3.49 -4.58
C GLY A 64 4.31 -3.94 -5.28
N GLU A 65 4.76 -3.19 -6.29
CA GLU A 65 6.01 -3.47 -6.97
C GLU A 65 7.21 -3.32 -6.01
N ARG A 66 7.26 -2.24 -5.23
CA ARG A 66 8.34 -2.04 -4.24
C ARG A 66 8.37 -3.15 -3.19
N LEU A 67 7.20 -3.55 -2.67
CA LEU A 67 7.09 -4.64 -1.70
C LEU A 67 7.57 -5.97 -2.31
N ALA A 68 7.27 -6.22 -3.59
CA ALA A 68 7.77 -7.39 -4.33
C ALA A 68 9.28 -7.36 -4.51
N ARG A 69 9.85 -6.19 -4.82
CA ARG A 69 11.31 -6.02 -4.88
C ARG A 69 11.95 -6.33 -3.54
N VAL A 70 11.41 -5.82 -2.41
CA VAL A 70 11.92 -6.14 -1.07
C VAL A 70 11.84 -7.63 -0.76
N ALA A 71 10.73 -8.27 -1.12
CA ALA A 71 10.52 -9.70 -0.87
C ALA A 71 11.46 -10.60 -1.69
N THR A 72 11.93 -10.13 -2.85
CA THR A 72 12.69 -10.94 -3.82
C THR A 72 14.14 -10.46 -4.03
N SER A 73 14.60 -9.40 -3.36
CA SER A 73 15.95 -8.84 -3.53
C SER A 73 17.08 -9.65 -2.88
N GLY A 74 16.83 -10.89 -2.48
CA GLY A 74 17.83 -11.74 -1.81
C GLY A 74 18.20 -11.31 -0.39
N LEU A 75 17.44 -10.37 0.21
CA LEU A 75 17.65 -9.95 1.59
C LEU A 75 17.39 -11.13 2.54
N HIS A 76 18.24 -11.27 3.56
CA HIS A 76 17.99 -12.21 4.64
C HIS A 76 16.92 -11.63 5.57
N LEU A 77 15.67 -11.98 5.27
CA LEU A 77 14.51 -11.61 6.06
C LEU A 77 14.26 -12.65 7.15
N THR A 78 14.03 -12.19 8.37
CA THR A 78 13.51 -13.04 9.44
C THR A 78 12.09 -13.52 9.08
N ASP A 79 11.64 -14.62 9.68
CA ASP A 79 10.31 -15.15 9.40
C ASP A 79 9.19 -14.17 9.79
N ASP A 80 9.38 -13.40 10.86
CA ASP A 80 8.47 -12.31 11.23
C ASP A 80 8.36 -11.24 10.14
N LEU A 81 9.47 -10.88 9.50
CA LEU A 81 9.46 -9.92 8.39
C LEU A 81 8.81 -10.50 7.14
N LYS A 82 9.00 -11.79 6.86
CA LYS A 82 8.29 -12.46 5.75
C LYS A 82 6.78 -12.47 5.99
N ALA A 83 6.34 -12.87 7.18
CA ALA A 83 4.93 -12.86 7.56
C ALA A 83 4.33 -11.45 7.46
N ARG A 84 5.11 -10.43 7.86
CA ARG A 84 4.71 -9.03 7.73
C ARG A 84 4.54 -8.61 6.27
N ILE A 85 5.52 -8.88 5.41
CA ILE A 85 5.44 -8.59 3.97
C ILE A 85 4.20 -9.23 3.34
N LEU A 86 3.93 -10.50 3.63
CA LEU A 86 2.74 -11.19 3.15
C LEU A 86 1.45 -10.52 3.64
N SER A 87 1.39 -10.13 4.90
CA SER A 87 0.26 -9.39 5.48
C SER A 87 0.06 -8.02 4.81
N THR A 88 1.14 -7.33 4.50
CA THR A 88 1.10 -6.05 3.79
C THR A 88 0.63 -6.22 2.33
N PHE A 89 1.01 -7.30 1.64
CA PHE A 89 0.44 -7.62 0.32
C PHE A 89 -1.07 -7.83 0.37
N LEU A 90 -1.55 -8.60 1.35
CA LEU A 90 -2.99 -8.79 1.56
C LEU A 90 -3.69 -7.46 1.83
N THR A 91 -3.05 -6.55 2.56
CA THR A 91 -3.59 -5.21 2.81
C THR A 91 -3.75 -4.40 1.52
N LEU A 92 -2.77 -4.45 0.60
CA LEU A 92 -2.86 -3.82 -0.72
C LEU A 92 -3.95 -4.45 -1.59
N MET A 93 -4.06 -5.78 -1.59
CA MET A 93 -5.11 -6.50 -2.33
C MET A 93 -6.51 -6.10 -1.83
N ASN A 94 -6.69 -6.04 -0.52
CA ASN A 94 -7.94 -5.62 0.10
C ASN A 94 -8.30 -4.17 -0.24
N LEU A 95 -7.31 -3.27 -0.31
CA LEU A 95 -7.55 -1.89 -0.73
C LEU A 95 -8.02 -1.82 -2.19
N ARG A 96 -7.38 -2.59 -3.09
CA ARG A 96 -7.79 -2.68 -4.49
C ARG A 96 -9.22 -3.19 -4.61
N GLU A 97 -9.53 -4.29 -3.94
CA GLU A 97 -10.89 -4.86 -3.96
C GLU A 97 -11.92 -3.87 -3.41
N ASN A 98 -11.58 -3.14 -2.34
CA ASN A 98 -12.46 -2.11 -1.78
C ASN A 98 -12.74 -0.98 -2.78
N LEU A 99 -11.72 -0.54 -3.52
CA LEU A 99 -11.86 0.46 -4.56
C LEU A 99 -12.73 -0.04 -5.72
N ASP A 100 -12.49 -1.27 -6.20
CA ASP A 100 -13.27 -1.89 -7.27
C ASP A 100 -14.76 -2.01 -6.89
N ARG A 101 -15.05 -2.44 -5.65
CA ARG A 101 -16.43 -2.50 -5.12
C ARG A 101 -17.08 -1.12 -5.04
N SER A 102 -16.32 -0.09 -4.68
CA SER A 102 -16.81 1.30 -4.61
C SER A 102 -17.13 1.87 -6.00
N ASN A 103 -16.35 1.48 -7.02
CA ASN A 103 -16.58 1.86 -8.41
C ASN A 103 -17.82 1.19 -9.00
N MET A 104 -18.09 -0.08 -8.66
CA MET A 104 -19.33 -0.75 -9.06
C MET A 104 -20.56 -0.02 -8.50
N ARG A 105 -20.54 0.36 -7.21
CA ARG A 105 -21.66 1.08 -6.57
C ARG A 105 -21.98 2.42 -7.24
N SER A 106 -20.95 3.19 -7.59
CA SER A 106 -21.13 4.48 -8.28
C SER A 106 -21.66 4.33 -9.71
N SER A 107 -21.35 3.22 -10.40
CA SER A 107 -21.89 2.91 -11.73
C SER A 107 -23.39 2.60 -11.69
N PHE A 108 -23.84 1.77 -10.74
CA PHE A 108 -25.27 1.44 -10.60
C PHE A 108 -26.15 2.63 -10.20
N GLY A 109 -25.59 3.62 -9.48
CA GLY A 109 -26.31 4.85 -9.12
C GLY A 109 -26.63 5.78 -10.30
N ARG A 110 -25.98 5.59 -11.46
CA ARG A 110 -26.20 6.43 -12.66
C ARG A 110 -27.23 5.86 -13.64
N SER A 111 -27.59 4.58 -13.55
CA SER A 111 -28.54 3.95 -14.48
C SER A 111 -30.03 4.13 -14.08
N GLY A 112 -30.33 4.91 -13.03
CA GLY A 112 -31.69 5.13 -12.54
C GLY A 112 -32.38 6.43 -12.98
N HIS A 113 -31.82 7.18 -13.94
CA HIS A 113 -32.38 8.46 -14.38
C HIS A 113 -32.57 8.54 -15.90
N THR A 114 -33.55 7.79 -16.39
CA THR A 114 -34.27 8.11 -17.64
C THR A 114 -35.74 7.85 -17.40
N ARG A 115 -36.46 8.91 -17.01
CA ARG A 115 -37.90 9.07 -17.30
C ARG A 115 -38.01 9.91 -18.56
#